data_AF-A0A7T8ADI7-F1
#
_entry.id   AF-A0A7T8ADI7-F1
#
_cell.length_a   1.000
_cell.length_b   1.000
_cell.length_c   1.000
_cell.angle_alpha   90.00
_cell.angle_beta   90.00
_cell.angle_gamma   90.00
#
_symmetry.space_group_name_H-M   'P 1'
#
loop_
_entity.id
_entity.type
_entity.pdbx_description
1 polymer ?
#
loop_
_entity_poly.entity_id
_entity_poly.type
_entity_poly.pdbx_seq_one_letter_code
_entity_poly.pdbx_strand_id
1 'polypeptide(L)'
;MARVILEGMGDAVTVGGPDVDVIGTNNDETVTIVSGNVTLDASFANGGDTIELAGEAEQYSAVLSGSRVIITNIASGATVSIPVGTEGLTVEFGGDDARVLMIEDGAVMFGGTAITTTEATLEAGDDDASALTAALQQLQGAQAALDAFLDSQPANLDTEAEIDANLQNLSDELDTYPTAAQVAASVTSAQADVDAVEEEIAEIEGLAAAIAKAEALAEEVEELDAARELAQAEELSAIAFYNSINDEAINVQSNGTATLADGTPLIILNAEEELVLNPELTTDRGDTQLLAAVRTSVEAEGDYFDALGELTAAQEAVEALDPENLYGTLQARQETLENAENLQDARAELAQDVADAQDLADTLDDLQDDVSDAIDAIEDLGFEAPQTVDDMSLTSGTAENDIFVLATGDGTGSATIDDFGAEGDDVLFIGGNTYTVVNIDADVDVSNTDVGNVGVLEVFVQQDGDNTIMYFEDETFSGSASNNSFQGFTLTLNDVDASNVSFDSTGYISLDDSAMMA
;
A
#
# COMPACT_ATOMS: atom_id res chain seq x y z
N MET A 1 6.14 1.24 -69.50
CA MET A 1 4.79 1.75 -69.23
C MET A 1 3.76 0.65 -69.47
N ALA A 2 3.48 -0.08 -68.40
CA ALA A 2 2.32 -0.98 -68.32
C ALA A 2 1.06 -0.14 -68.05
N ARG A 3 -0.11 -0.69 -68.34
CA ARG A 3 -1.39 -0.02 -68.07
C ARG A 3 -2.33 -0.94 -67.30
N VAL A 4 -2.90 -0.41 -66.23
CA VAL A 4 -3.96 -1.03 -65.44
C VAL A 4 -5.24 -0.25 -65.69
N ILE A 5 -6.35 -0.95 -65.92
CA ILE A 5 -7.66 -0.35 -66.19
C ILE A 5 -8.64 -0.95 -65.20
N LEU A 6 -9.30 -0.10 -64.41
CA LEU A 6 -10.38 -0.47 -63.50
C LEU A 6 -11.69 -0.52 -64.30
N GLU A 7 -12.53 -1.54 -64.05
CA GLU A 7 -13.74 -1.78 -64.87
C GLU A 7 -15.02 -1.92 -64.01
N GLY A 8 -14.89 -2.17 -62.71
CA GLY A 8 -15.98 -2.34 -61.74
C GLY A 8 -16.17 -1.14 -60.81
N MET A 9 -17.32 -1.10 -60.13
CA MET A 9 -17.58 -0.13 -59.04
C MET A 9 -16.89 -0.63 -57.76
N GLY A 10 -16.09 0.20 -57.10
CA GLY A 10 -15.40 -0.17 -55.85
C GLY A 10 -14.27 -1.17 -56.06
N ASP A 11 -13.62 -1.16 -57.22
CA ASP A 11 -12.47 -2.03 -57.49
C ASP A 11 -11.29 -1.61 -56.59
N ALA A 12 -10.71 -2.58 -55.87
CA ALA A 12 -9.43 -2.44 -55.20
C ALA A 12 -8.33 -3.08 -56.07
N VAL A 13 -7.23 -2.37 -56.32
CA VAL A 13 -6.10 -2.90 -57.10
C VAL A 13 -4.77 -2.66 -56.42
N THR A 14 -3.89 -3.66 -56.45
CA THR A 14 -2.50 -3.51 -56.06
C THR A 14 -1.61 -3.33 -57.28
N VAL A 15 -0.82 -2.27 -57.31
CA VAL A 15 0.00 -1.85 -58.45
C VAL A 15 1.46 -1.78 -58.05
N GLY A 16 2.32 -2.39 -58.87
CA GLY A 16 3.77 -2.32 -58.71
C GLY A 16 4.51 -2.50 -60.04
N GLY A 17 5.70 -1.89 -60.16
CA GLY A 17 6.58 -2.01 -61.33
C GLY A 17 7.14 -0.66 -61.82
N PRO A 18 8.16 -0.66 -62.69
CA PRO A 18 8.99 0.52 -62.93
C PRO A 18 8.25 1.73 -63.55
N ASP A 19 7.20 1.51 -64.35
CA ASP A 19 6.34 2.58 -64.88
C ASP A 19 4.93 2.00 -65.18
N VAL A 20 3.91 2.44 -64.44
CA VAL A 20 2.52 2.00 -64.60
C VAL A 20 1.57 3.18 -64.72
N ASP A 21 0.73 3.20 -65.75
CA ASP A 21 -0.44 4.08 -65.80
C ASP A 21 -1.65 3.34 -65.20
N VAL A 22 -2.38 3.97 -64.29
CA VAL A 22 -3.64 3.46 -63.76
C VAL A 22 -4.78 4.31 -64.29
N ILE A 23 -5.77 3.66 -64.91
CA ILE A 23 -6.95 4.30 -65.46
C ILE A 23 -8.14 3.90 -64.60
N GLY A 24 -8.69 4.87 -63.87
CA GLY A 24 -9.83 4.70 -62.97
C GLY A 24 -11.19 4.82 -63.68
N THR A 25 -12.26 4.84 -62.90
CA THR A 25 -13.64 4.99 -63.40
C THR A 25 -14.28 6.29 -62.91
N ASN A 26 -15.60 6.33 -62.71
CA ASN A 26 -16.29 7.49 -62.10
C ASN A 26 -16.87 7.12 -60.73
N ASN A 27 -16.37 6.05 -60.11
CA ASN A 27 -16.80 5.58 -58.80
C ASN A 27 -15.59 5.61 -57.87
N ASP A 28 -15.84 5.54 -56.58
CA ASP A 28 -14.78 5.45 -55.58
C ASP A 28 -13.99 4.14 -55.75
N GLU A 29 -12.67 4.26 -55.89
CA GLU A 29 -11.72 3.15 -56.10
C GLU A 29 -10.58 3.16 -55.08
N THR A 30 -10.02 1.99 -54.80
CA THR A 30 -8.86 1.85 -53.90
C THR A 30 -7.65 1.35 -54.67
N VAL A 31 -6.53 2.06 -54.61
CA VAL A 31 -5.28 1.71 -55.32
C VAL A 31 -4.13 1.59 -54.33
N THR A 32 -3.70 0.36 -54.04
CA THR A 32 -2.51 0.09 -53.24
C THR A 32 -1.26 0.13 -54.12
N ILE A 33 -0.31 1.01 -53.82
CA ILE A 33 0.94 1.15 -54.58
C ILE A 33 2.08 0.55 -53.77
N VAL A 34 2.62 -0.56 -54.28
CA VAL A 34 3.66 -1.33 -53.57
C VAL A 34 5.08 -1.04 -54.07
N SER A 35 5.26 -0.49 -55.28
CA SER A 35 6.59 -0.10 -55.80
C SER A 35 6.55 0.59 -57.18
N GLY A 36 7.59 1.38 -57.46
CA GLY A 36 7.88 1.94 -58.78
C GLY A 36 7.08 3.19 -59.14
N ASN A 37 7.16 3.64 -60.40
CA ASN A 37 6.55 4.91 -60.80
C ASN A 37 5.12 4.71 -61.30
N VAL A 38 4.15 5.26 -60.59
CA VAL A 38 2.73 5.15 -60.90
C VAL A 38 2.17 6.50 -61.33
N THR A 39 1.44 6.51 -62.44
CA THR A 39 0.74 7.69 -62.94
C THR A 39 -0.76 7.41 -62.97
N LEU A 40 -1.51 8.12 -62.13
CA LEU A 40 -2.97 8.02 -62.11
C LEU A 40 -3.58 8.92 -63.20
N ASP A 41 -4.52 8.40 -63.97
CA ASP A 41 -5.17 9.20 -65.02
C ASP A 41 -6.17 10.21 -64.43
N ALA A 42 -6.71 11.09 -65.27
CA ALA A 42 -7.51 12.23 -64.81
C ALA A 42 -8.83 11.86 -64.11
N SER A 43 -9.25 10.58 -64.16
CA SER A 43 -10.43 10.10 -63.45
C SER A 43 -10.33 10.30 -61.93
N PHE A 44 -9.13 10.10 -61.37
CA PHE A 44 -8.82 10.27 -59.95
C PHE A 44 -8.94 11.72 -59.45
N ALA A 45 -9.03 12.71 -60.34
CA ALA A 45 -9.31 14.10 -59.95
C ALA A 45 -10.79 14.34 -59.62
N ASN A 46 -11.67 13.36 -59.86
CA ASN A 46 -13.08 13.47 -59.52
C ASN A 46 -13.35 13.25 -58.01
N GLY A 47 -12.34 12.83 -57.25
CA GLY A 47 -12.43 12.58 -55.81
C GLY A 47 -13.13 11.26 -55.46
N GLY A 48 -13.17 10.94 -54.16
CA GLY A 48 -13.77 9.71 -53.63
C GLY A 48 -12.85 8.48 -53.64
N ASP A 49 -11.75 8.51 -54.41
CA ASP A 49 -10.76 7.44 -54.46
C ASP A 49 -9.82 7.44 -53.25
N THR A 50 -9.27 6.27 -52.94
CA THR A 50 -8.24 6.05 -51.91
C THR A 50 -6.97 5.49 -52.54
N ILE A 51 -5.83 6.10 -52.27
CA ILE A 51 -4.51 5.64 -52.70
C ILE A 51 -3.72 5.20 -51.48
N GLU A 52 -3.45 3.90 -51.36
CA GLU A 52 -2.69 3.36 -50.23
C GLU A 52 -1.22 3.27 -50.63
N LEU A 53 -0.34 3.90 -49.86
CA LEU A 53 1.11 3.90 -50.00
C LEU A 53 1.71 3.08 -48.86
N ALA A 54 2.79 2.36 -49.13
CA ALA A 54 3.45 1.55 -48.11
C ALA A 54 4.40 2.42 -47.26
N GLY A 55 4.36 2.27 -45.94
CA GLY A 55 5.19 3.05 -45.00
C GLY A 55 4.61 4.42 -44.68
N GLU A 56 5.24 5.11 -43.73
CA GLU A 56 4.74 6.34 -43.12
C GLU A 56 4.89 7.58 -44.00
N ALA A 57 4.09 8.61 -43.74
CA ALA A 57 4.04 9.82 -44.55
C ALA A 57 5.41 10.53 -44.64
N GLU A 58 6.16 10.60 -43.55
CA GLU A 58 7.51 11.20 -43.47
C GLU A 58 8.55 10.53 -44.38
N GLN A 59 8.29 9.30 -44.82
CA GLN A 59 9.13 8.63 -45.81
C GLN A 59 8.93 9.15 -47.23
N TYR A 60 8.05 10.14 -47.41
CA TYR A 60 7.67 10.71 -48.69
C TYR A 60 7.85 12.22 -48.74
N SER A 61 8.24 12.71 -49.92
CA SER A 61 8.16 14.13 -50.27
C SER A 61 6.99 14.38 -51.22
N ALA A 62 6.45 15.59 -51.23
CA ALA A 62 5.42 16.02 -52.17
C ALA A 62 5.80 17.31 -52.90
N VAL A 63 5.49 17.37 -54.20
CA VAL A 63 5.66 18.57 -55.01
C VAL A 63 4.51 18.74 -56.01
N LEU A 64 4.05 19.98 -56.16
CA LEU A 64 3.07 20.36 -57.17
C LEU A 64 3.74 20.55 -58.53
N SER A 65 3.37 19.71 -59.50
CA SER A 65 3.82 19.79 -60.89
C SER A 65 2.63 19.97 -61.83
N GLY A 66 2.32 21.23 -62.14
CA GLY A 66 1.16 21.58 -62.95
C GLY A 66 -0.15 21.34 -62.19
N SER A 67 -0.99 20.43 -62.69
CA SER A 67 -2.26 20.04 -62.04
C SER A 67 -2.17 18.66 -61.39
N ARG A 68 -0.98 18.31 -60.90
CA ARG A 68 -0.69 17.01 -60.31
C ARG A 68 0.22 17.19 -59.11
N VAL A 69 -0.04 16.44 -58.05
CA VAL A 69 0.95 16.24 -56.98
C VAL A 69 1.77 15.02 -57.31
N ILE A 70 3.09 15.14 -57.16
CA ILE A 70 4.01 14.02 -57.23
C ILE A 70 4.44 13.74 -55.81
N ILE A 71 4.06 12.56 -55.32
CA ILE A 71 4.52 12.02 -54.04
C ILE A 71 5.69 11.10 -54.33
N THR A 72 6.84 11.28 -53.68
CA THR A 72 8.06 10.53 -53.92
C THR A 72 8.50 9.85 -52.63
N ASN A 73 8.65 8.52 -52.64
CA ASN A 73 9.27 7.83 -51.52
C ASN A 73 10.78 8.18 -51.50
N ILE A 74 11.25 8.78 -50.42
CA ILE A 74 12.60 9.37 -50.31
C ILE A 74 13.68 8.29 -50.44
N ALA A 75 13.48 7.14 -49.78
CA ALA A 75 14.45 6.04 -49.77
C ALA A 75 14.58 5.33 -51.13
N SER A 76 13.45 5.08 -51.81
CA SER A 76 13.44 4.29 -53.05
C SER A 76 13.44 5.14 -54.33
N GLY A 77 13.08 6.42 -54.25
CA GLY A 77 12.84 7.30 -55.38
C GLY A 77 11.61 6.94 -56.22
N ALA A 78 10.75 6.03 -55.73
CA ALA A 78 9.51 5.67 -56.40
C ALA A 78 8.53 6.85 -56.34
N THR A 79 7.82 7.12 -57.45
CA THR A 79 6.93 8.27 -57.56
C THR A 79 5.49 7.88 -57.83
N VAL A 80 4.55 8.59 -57.20
CA VAL A 80 3.12 8.51 -57.48
C VAL A 80 2.66 9.87 -57.96
N SER A 81 2.24 9.93 -59.22
CA SER A 81 1.72 11.15 -59.81
C SER A 81 0.19 11.12 -59.75
N ILE A 82 -0.40 12.02 -58.97
CA ILE A 82 -1.83 12.07 -58.67
C ILE A 82 -2.41 13.37 -59.25
N PRO A 83 -3.42 13.31 -60.13
CA PRO A 83 -4.11 14.52 -60.56
C PRO A 83 -5.00 15.06 -59.44
N VAL A 84 -5.00 16.38 -59.28
CA VAL A 84 -5.74 17.04 -58.20
C VAL A 84 -7.07 17.62 -58.70
N GLY A 85 -8.11 17.50 -57.88
CA GLY A 85 -9.43 18.08 -58.14
C GLY A 85 -10.09 18.62 -56.88
N THR A 86 -11.35 19.03 -56.98
CA THR A 86 -12.05 19.76 -55.91
C THR A 86 -12.84 18.89 -54.94
N GLU A 87 -13.11 17.63 -55.28
CA GLU A 87 -13.96 16.72 -54.47
C GLU A 87 -13.14 15.87 -53.47
N GLY A 88 -11.81 15.98 -53.47
CA GLY A 88 -10.92 15.31 -52.51
C GLY A 88 -10.64 13.84 -52.82
N LEU A 89 -9.36 13.48 -52.89
CA LEU A 89 -8.88 12.11 -53.01
C LEU A 89 -8.11 11.77 -51.73
N THR A 90 -8.38 10.60 -51.14
CA THR A 90 -7.67 10.15 -49.94
C THR A 90 -6.36 9.48 -50.34
N VAL A 91 -5.27 9.82 -49.66
CA VAL A 91 -4.01 9.10 -49.69
C VAL A 91 -3.76 8.57 -48.30
N GLU A 92 -3.58 7.26 -48.17
CA GLU A 92 -3.34 6.56 -46.92
C GLU A 92 -1.88 6.10 -46.88
N PHE A 93 -1.18 6.41 -45.80
CA PHE A 93 0.17 5.96 -45.46
C PHE A 93 0.08 5.01 -44.26
N GLY A 94 0.99 4.04 -44.16
CA GLY A 94 1.06 3.11 -43.01
C GLY A 94 -0.12 2.14 -42.86
N GLY A 95 -1.32 2.48 -43.34
CA GLY A 95 -2.59 1.82 -43.08
C GLY A 95 -3.47 2.54 -42.05
N ASP A 96 -3.01 3.68 -41.53
CA ASP A 96 -3.62 4.46 -40.44
C ASP A 96 -3.55 5.99 -40.64
N ASP A 97 -2.58 6.53 -41.39
CA ASP A 97 -2.53 7.95 -41.73
C ASP A 97 -3.25 8.27 -43.06
N ALA A 98 -4.50 8.72 -42.99
CA ALA A 98 -5.31 9.06 -44.16
C ALA A 98 -5.44 10.59 -44.38
N ARG A 99 -4.84 11.10 -45.46
CA ARG A 99 -4.83 12.52 -45.84
C ARG A 99 -5.67 12.81 -47.08
N VAL A 100 -6.43 13.89 -47.04
CA VAL A 100 -7.22 14.33 -48.21
C VAL A 100 -6.40 15.29 -49.08
N LEU A 101 -6.26 14.95 -50.35
CA LEU A 101 -5.68 15.77 -51.41
C LEU A 101 -6.78 16.47 -52.20
N MET A 102 -6.86 17.80 -52.15
CA MET A 102 -7.89 18.56 -52.86
C MET A 102 -7.44 19.97 -53.26
N ILE A 103 -8.19 20.59 -54.17
CA ILE A 103 -8.12 22.03 -54.41
C ILE A 103 -9.12 22.72 -53.50
N GLU A 104 -8.64 23.52 -52.55
CA GLU A 104 -9.44 24.32 -51.64
C GLU A 104 -9.01 25.79 -51.72
N ASP A 105 -9.97 26.69 -51.87
CA ASP A 105 -9.74 28.14 -52.03
C ASP A 105 -8.69 28.54 -53.09
N GLY A 106 -8.49 27.69 -54.09
CA GLY A 106 -7.55 27.90 -55.19
C GLY A 106 -6.11 27.45 -54.90
N ALA A 107 -5.84 26.89 -53.72
CA ALA A 107 -4.60 26.21 -53.38
C ALA A 107 -4.77 24.68 -53.45
N VAL A 108 -3.68 23.96 -53.69
CA VAL A 108 -3.66 22.49 -53.58
C VAL A 108 -3.30 22.16 -52.14
N MET A 109 -4.23 21.52 -51.44
CA MET A 109 -4.12 21.15 -50.03
C MET A 109 -3.98 19.65 -49.91
N PHE A 110 -3.14 19.20 -48.98
CA PHE A 110 -2.94 17.81 -48.64
C PHE A 110 -2.91 17.66 -47.12
N GLY A 111 -3.90 16.99 -46.54
CA GLY A 111 -4.04 16.89 -45.08
C GLY A 111 -4.17 18.27 -44.39
N GLY A 112 -4.67 19.30 -45.10
CA GLY A 112 -4.74 20.67 -44.58
C GLY A 112 -3.48 21.52 -44.81
N THR A 113 -2.41 20.95 -45.36
CA THR A 113 -1.16 21.66 -45.70
C THR A 113 -1.09 22.02 -47.19
N ALA A 114 -0.63 23.21 -47.52
CA ALA A 114 -0.53 23.65 -48.91
C ALA A 114 0.68 23.00 -49.62
N ILE A 115 0.45 22.23 -50.67
CA ILE A 115 1.51 21.68 -51.51
C ILE A 115 1.88 22.71 -52.59
N THR A 116 3.18 23.01 -52.69
CA THR A 116 3.69 24.06 -53.59
C THR A 116 4.58 23.47 -54.68
N THR A 117 5.10 24.32 -55.57
CA THR A 117 6.05 23.88 -56.61
C THR A 117 7.46 23.61 -56.07
N THR A 118 7.68 23.83 -54.79
CA THR A 118 8.89 23.41 -54.07
C THR A 118 8.60 22.06 -53.43
N GLU A 119 9.51 21.11 -53.59
CA GLU A 119 9.45 19.81 -52.95
C GLU A 119 9.67 19.97 -51.43
N ALA A 120 8.83 19.31 -50.64
CA ALA A 120 8.93 19.26 -49.19
C ALA A 120 8.64 17.83 -48.72
N THR A 121 9.34 17.39 -47.67
CA THR A 121 8.98 16.17 -46.93
C THR A 121 7.58 16.33 -46.35
N LEU A 122 6.83 15.25 -46.28
CA LEU A 122 5.52 15.25 -45.61
C LEU A 122 5.75 15.07 -44.11
N GLU A 123 5.04 15.82 -43.28
CA GLU A 123 5.09 15.63 -41.82
C GLU A 123 4.47 14.28 -41.41
N ALA A 124 4.77 13.76 -40.22
CA ALA A 124 4.07 12.63 -39.59
C ALA A 124 2.54 12.87 -39.46
N GLY A 125 1.75 11.81 -39.30
CA GLY A 125 0.29 11.93 -39.17
C GLY A 125 -0.10 12.62 -37.86
N ASP A 126 -1.22 13.37 -37.87
CA ASP A 126 -1.83 13.90 -36.63
C ASP A 126 -2.14 12.76 -35.62
N ASP A 127 -2.39 11.56 -36.13
CA ASP A 127 -2.66 10.36 -35.34
C ASP A 127 -1.39 9.83 -34.64
N ASP A 128 -0.21 9.92 -35.25
CA ASP A 128 1.06 9.45 -34.68
C ASP A 128 1.53 10.37 -33.55
N ALA A 129 1.48 11.68 -33.75
CA ALA A 129 1.79 12.65 -32.71
C ALA A 129 0.81 12.55 -31.52
N SER A 130 -0.48 12.30 -31.81
CA SER A 130 -1.48 12.06 -30.78
C SER A 130 -1.26 10.73 -30.04
N ALA A 131 -0.85 9.67 -30.74
CA ALA A 131 -0.51 8.37 -30.16
C ALA A 131 0.73 8.46 -29.27
N LEU A 132 1.79 9.14 -29.74
CA LEU A 132 2.99 9.39 -28.94
C LEU A 132 2.69 10.22 -27.69
N THR A 133 1.85 11.25 -27.84
CA THR A 133 1.38 12.05 -26.69
C THR A 133 0.65 11.16 -25.67
N ALA A 134 -0.22 10.27 -26.13
CA ALA A 134 -0.95 9.35 -25.26
C ALA A 134 -0.02 8.34 -24.57
N ALA A 135 0.94 7.77 -25.29
CA ALA A 135 1.92 6.84 -24.76
C ALA A 135 2.83 7.49 -23.70
N LEU A 136 3.33 8.71 -23.95
CA LEU A 136 4.10 9.46 -22.95
C LEU A 136 3.26 9.83 -21.72
N GLN A 137 1.99 10.20 -21.88
CA GLN A 137 1.10 10.44 -20.74
C GLN A 137 0.85 9.18 -19.92
N GLN A 138 0.74 8.02 -20.58
CA GLN A 138 0.63 6.73 -19.90
C GLN A 138 1.91 6.40 -19.12
N LEU A 139 3.08 6.57 -19.74
CA LEU A 139 4.37 6.35 -19.09
C LEU A 139 4.56 7.25 -17.87
N GLN A 140 4.29 8.55 -18.01
CA GLN A 140 4.37 9.50 -16.89
C GLN A 140 3.37 9.17 -15.78
N GLY A 141 2.17 8.71 -16.13
CA GLY A 141 1.16 8.26 -15.18
C GLY A 141 1.60 7.00 -14.41
N ALA A 142 2.17 6.02 -15.10
CA ALA A 142 2.69 4.79 -14.53
C ALA A 142 3.88 5.07 -13.60
N GLN A 143 4.84 5.89 -14.05
CA GLN A 143 5.98 6.33 -13.23
C GLN A 143 5.53 7.10 -11.98
N ALA A 144 4.59 8.04 -12.11
CA ALA A 144 4.08 8.77 -10.96
C ALA A 144 3.32 7.87 -9.96
N ALA A 145 2.62 6.83 -10.45
CA ALA A 145 1.97 5.84 -9.60
C ALA A 145 3.01 4.97 -8.87
N LEU A 146 4.07 4.55 -9.56
CA LEU A 146 5.20 3.83 -8.98
C LEU A 146 5.92 4.66 -7.91
N ASP A 147 6.25 5.92 -8.21
CA ASP A 147 6.89 6.82 -7.25
C ASP A 147 6.00 7.08 -6.03
N ALA A 148 4.70 7.34 -6.23
CA ALA A 148 3.76 7.54 -5.13
C ALA A 148 3.59 6.27 -4.28
N PHE A 149 3.67 5.09 -4.89
CA PHE A 149 3.66 3.82 -4.19
C PHE A 149 4.91 3.68 -3.33
N LEU A 150 6.11 3.90 -3.87
CA LEU A 150 7.38 3.84 -3.15
C LEU A 150 7.45 4.87 -2.00
N ASP A 151 7.01 6.10 -2.24
CA ASP A 151 6.95 7.16 -1.22
C ASP A 151 5.97 6.84 -0.07
N SER A 152 4.94 6.04 -0.34
CA SER A 152 4.00 5.59 0.68
C SER A 152 4.53 4.46 1.55
N GLN A 153 5.60 3.78 1.11
CA GLN A 153 6.24 2.73 1.87
C GLN A 153 7.17 3.31 2.97
N PRO A 154 7.43 2.56 4.04
CA PRO A 154 8.50 2.91 4.97
C PRO A 154 9.82 3.05 4.21
N ALA A 155 10.67 4.02 4.60
CA ALA A 155 11.95 4.39 3.96
C ALA A 155 13.06 3.30 3.92
N ASN A 156 12.70 2.03 4.04
CA ASN A 156 13.58 0.87 3.94
C ASN A 156 12.99 -0.18 2.96
N LEU A 157 12.06 0.19 2.09
CA LEU A 157 11.40 -0.67 1.10
C LEU A 157 11.50 0.00 -0.29
N ASP A 158 12.68 0.47 -0.62
CA ASP A 158 12.87 1.38 -1.74
C ASP A 158 13.14 0.60 -3.04
N THR A 159 13.19 -0.75 -2.96
CA THR A 159 13.44 -1.64 -4.10
C THR A 159 12.67 -2.96 -4.00
N GLU A 160 12.33 -3.52 -5.17
CA GLU A 160 11.78 -4.87 -5.32
C GLU A 160 12.61 -5.92 -4.57
N ALA A 161 13.94 -5.84 -4.67
CA ALA A 161 14.85 -6.74 -3.98
C ALA A 161 14.76 -6.67 -2.44
N GLU A 162 14.44 -5.50 -1.89
CA GLU A 162 14.21 -5.34 -0.44
C GLU A 162 12.86 -5.90 -0.01
N ILE A 163 11.82 -5.70 -0.82
CA ILE A 163 10.49 -6.32 -0.59
C ILE A 163 10.62 -7.85 -0.63
N ASP A 164 11.28 -8.40 -1.65
CA ASP A 164 11.55 -9.84 -1.78
C ASP A 164 12.35 -10.40 -0.61
N ALA A 165 13.41 -9.70 -0.20
CA ALA A 165 14.21 -10.11 0.94
C ALA A 165 13.39 -10.12 2.24
N ASN A 166 12.53 -9.12 2.44
CA ASN A 166 11.64 -9.06 3.60
C ASN A 166 10.57 -10.15 3.56
N LEU A 167 9.98 -10.41 2.39
CA LEU A 167 9.04 -11.50 2.19
C LEU A 167 9.71 -12.85 2.48
N GLN A 168 10.93 -13.05 2.00
CA GLN A 168 11.71 -14.25 2.31
C GLN A 168 12.00 -14.37 3.80
N ASN A 169 12.40 -13.28 4.47
CA ASN A 169 12.64 -13.30 5.92
C ASN A 169 11.38 -13.63 6.71
N LEU A 170 10.22 -13.05 6.35
CA LEU A 170 8.93 -13.35 6.99
C LEU A 170 8.50 -14.80 6.73
N SER A 171 8.69 -15.30 5.51
CA SER A 171 8.41 -16.70 5.16
C SER A 171 9.32 -17.65 5.93
N ASP A 172 10.62 -17.36 6.01
CA ASP A 172 11.58 -18.15 6.78
C ASP A 172 11.23 -18.13 8.28
N GLU A 173 10.84 -16.98 8.82
CA GLU A 173 10.35 -16.85 10.19
C GLU A 173 9.10 -17.70 10.41
N LEU A 174 8.10 -17.62 9.51
CA LEU A 174 6.87 -18.40 9.58
C LEU A 174 7.14 -19.92 9.55
N ASP A 175 8.14 -20.36 8.79
CA ASP A 175 8.57 -21.76 8.73
C ASP A 175 9.27 -22.24 10.02
N THR A 176 9.80 -21.32 10.85
CA THR A 176 10.30 -21.68 12.19
C THR A 176 9.18 -21.91 13.20
N TYR A 177 7.99 -21.34 12.97
CA TYR A 177 6.81 -21.60 13.79
C TYR A 177 6.21 -22.97 13.48
N PRO A 178 5.62 -23.66 14.49
CA PRO A 178 4.84 -24.85 14.20
C PRO A 178 3.72 -24.52 13.20
N THR A 179 3.38 -25.46 12.32
CA THR A 179 2.28 -25.29 11.37
C THR A 179 0.95 -25.04 12.08
N ALA A 180 -0.03 -24.46 11.37
CA ALA A 180 -1.36 -24.18 11.92
C ALA A 180 -1.98 -25.42 12.57
N ALA A 181 -1.82 -26.57 11.89
CA ALA A 181 -2.31 -27.86 12.36
C ALA A 181 -1.57 -28.33 13.64
N GLN A 182 -0.27 -28.09 13.76
CA GLN A 182 0.50 -28.41 14.96
C GLN A 182 0.10 -27.51 16.13
N VAL A 183 -0.06 -26.20 15.91
CA VAL A 183 -0.50 -25.28 16.98
C VAL A 183 -1.92 -25.63 17.45
N ALA A 184 -2.86 -25.85 16.53
CA ALA A 184 -4.22 -26.27 16.87
C ALA A 184 -4.24 -27.62 17.63
N ALA A 185 -3.37 -28.56 17.27
CA ALA A 185 -3.20 -29.81 18.00
C ALA A 185 -2.65 -29.59 19.42
N SER A 186 -1.70 -28.67 19.60
CA SER A 186 -1.17 -28.29 20.92
C SER A 186 -2.25 -27.68 21.82
N VAL A 187 -3.06 -26.74 21.30
CA VAL A 187 -4.19 -26.15 22.03
C VAL A 187 -5.20 -27.23 22.44
N THR A 188 -5.58 -28.10 21.49
CA THR A 188 -6.51 -29.22 21.77
C THR A 188 -5.95 -30.15 22.85
N SER A 189 -4.66 -30.48 22.80
CA SER A 189 -4.00 -31.33 23.79
C SER A 189 -3.92 -30.65 25.16
N ALA A 190 -3.61 -29.35 25.23
CA ALA A 190 -3.54 -28.61 26.47
C ALA A 190 -4.92 -28.48 27.13
N GLN A 191 -5.97 -28.23 26.35
CA GLN A 191 -7.35 -28.22 26.85
C GLN A 191 -7.75 -29.59 27.41
N ALA A 192 -7.43 -30.67 26.71
CA ALA A 192 -7.71 -32.02 27.20
C ALA A 192 -6.98 -32.35 28.52
N ASP A 193 -5.76 -31.85 28.70
CA ASP A 193 -5.02 -31.99 29.96
C ASP A 193 -5.66 -31.19 31.11
N VAL A 194 -6.20 -29.99 30.84
CA VAL A 194 -6.96 -29.20 31.83
C VAL A 194 -8.24 -29.93 32.22
N ASP A 195 -9.03 -30.36 31.23
CA ASP A 195 -10.28 -31.09 31.44
C ASP A 195 -10.06 -32.36 32.28
N ALA A 196 -8.96 -33.09 32.02
CA ALA A 196 -8.60 -34.28 32.78
C ALA A 196 -8.26 -33.98 34.24
N VAL A 197 -7.55 -32.89 34.54
CA VAL A 197 -7.25 -32.48 35.94
C VAL A 197 -8.52 -32.00 36.65
N GLU A 198 -9.40 -31.28 35.97
CA GLU A 198 -10.70 -30.89 36.53
C GLU A 198 -11.57 -32.12 36.85
N GLU A 199 -11.56 -33.14 35.99
CA GLU A 199 -12.21 -34.42 36.25
C GLU A 199 -11.57 -35.14 37.44
N GLU A 200 -10.24 -35.20 37.53
CA GLU A 200 -9.53 -35.78 38.69
C GLU A 200 -9.89 -35.07 40.01
N ILE A 201 -9.98 -33.73 40.01
CA ILE A 201 -10.42 -32.94 41.16
C ILE A 201 -11.88 -33.26 41.54
N ALA A 202 -12.76 -33.39 40.54
CA ALA A 202 -14.16 -33.75 40.76
C ALA A 202 -14.33 -35.20 41.24
N GLU A 203 -13.43 -36.10 40.85
CA GLU A 203 -13.42 -37.52 41.23
C GLU A 203 -12.81 -37.77 42.61
N ILE A 204 -12.23 -36.77 43.29
CA ILE A 204 -11.77 -36.95 44.67
C ILE A 204 -12.98 -37.20 45.56
N GLU A 205 -13.27 -38.49 45.73
CA GLU A 205 -14.39 -38.99 46.48
C GLU A 205 -14.30 -38.45 47.91
N GLY A 206 -15.27 -37.62 48.27
CA GLY A 206 -15.35 -37.04 49.59
C GLY A 206 -14.64 -35.70 49.79
N LEU A 207 -13.92 -35.13 48.81
CA LEU A 207 -13.34 -33.78 48.96
C LEU A 207 -14.43 -32.74 49.20
N ALA A 208 -15.43 -32.69 48.31
CA ALA A 208 -16.55 -31.77 48.46
C ALA A 208 -17.32 -31.99 49.79
N ALA A 209 -17.45 -33.24 50.21
CA ALA A 209 -18.10 -33.58 51.48
C ALA A 209 -17.25 -33.21 52.71
N ALA A 210 -15.92 -33.35 52.62
CA ALA A 210 -14.98 -32.99 53.68
C ALA A 210 -14.89 -31.48 53.83
N ILE A 211 -14.84 -30.72 52.73
CA ILE A 211 -14.92 -29.25 52.73
C ILE A 211 -16.24 -28.80 53.35
N ALA A 212 -17.37 -29.31 52.87
CA ALA A 212 -18.69 -28.94 53.41
C ALA A 212 -18.82 -29.27 54.91
N LYS A 213 -18.23 -30.39 55.35
CA LYS A 213 -18.19 -30.77 56.77
C LYS A 213 -17.32 -29.81 57.58
N ALA A 214 -16.13 -29.45 57.09
CA ALA A 214 -15.24 -28.52 57.77
C ALA A 214 -15.85 -27.12 57.87
N GLU A 215 -16.53 -26.64 56.82
CA GLU A 215 -17.25 -25.36 56.82
C GLU A 215 -18.39 -25.36 57.85
N ALA A 216 -19.20 -26.42 57.90
CA ALA A 216 -20.28 -26.54 58.88
C ALA A 216 -19.76 -26.57 60.33
N LEU A 217 -18.66 -27.29 60.58
CA LEU A 217 -18.03 -27.34 61.90
C LEU A 217 -17.39 -26.00 62.28
N ALA A 218 -16.89 -25.23 61.32
CA ALA A 218 -16.34 -23.90 61.59
C ALA A 218 -17.44 -22.93 62.05
N GLU A 219 -18.62 -22.99 61.43
CA GLU A 219 -19.79 -22.22 61.85
C GLU A 219 -20.26 -22.66 63.25
N GLU A 220 -20.30 -23.96 63.53
CA GLU A 220 -20.65 -24.49 64.87
C GLU A 220 -19.66 -24.05 65.96
N VAL A 221 -18.36 -24.06 65.68
CA VAL A 221 -17.33 -23.57 66.63
C VAL A 221 -17.52 -22.08 66.92
N GLU A 222 -17.85 -21.26 65.93
CA GLU A 222 -18.14 -19.83 66.13
C GLU A 222 -19.38 -19.61 67.01
N GLU A 223 -20.45 -20.38 66.78
CA GLU A 223 -21.66 -20.33 67.62
C GLU A 223 -21.38 -20.77 69.07
N LEU A 224 -20.62 -21.85 69.25
CA LEU A 224 -20.25 -22.37 70.57
C LEU A 224 -19.28 -21.45 71.31
N ASP A 225 -18.37 -20.76 70.62
CA ASP A 225 -17.51 -19.76 71.24
C ASP A 225 -18.34 -18.60 71.81
N ALA A 226 -19.33 -18.11 71.05
CA ALA A 226 -20.25 -17.09 71.52
C ALA A 226 -21.10 -17.57 72.72
N ALA A 227 -21.55 -18.83 72.71
CA ALA A 227 -22.28 -19.43 73.83
C ALA A 227 -21.39 -19.56 75.09
N ARG A 228 -20.13 -19.97 74.91
CA ARG A 228 -19.11 -20.04 75.96
C ARG A 228 -18.83 -18.68 76.58
N GLU A 229 -18.64 -17.63 75.78
CA GLU A 229 -18.44 -16.26 76.28
C GLU A 229 -19.63 -15.77 77.11
N LEU A 230 -20.86 -16.06 76.65
CA LEU A 230 -22.07 -15.71 77.39
C LEU A 230 -22.15 -16.47 78.73
N ALA A 231 -21.87 -17.77 78.73
CA ALA A 231 -21.90 -18.59 79.94
C ALA A 231 -20.83 -18.15 80.97
N GLN A 232 -19.63 -17.78 80.51
CA GLN A 232 -18.58 -17.19 81.36
C GLN A 232 -19.00 -15.83 81.94
N ALA A 233 -19.68 -14.99 81.16
CA ALA A 233 -20.20 -13.72 81.65
C ALA A 233 -21.29 -13.91 82.72
N GLU A 234 -22.15 -14.92 82.56
CA GLU A 234 -23.14 -15.32 83.56
C GLU A 234 -22.49 -15.88 84.83
N GLU A 235 -21.44 -16.70 84.70
CA GLU A 235 -20.63 -17.21 85.80
C GLU A 235 -20.03 -16.06 86.62
N LEU A 236 -19.35 -15.11 85.97
CA LEU A 236 -18.77 -13.93 86.61
C LEU A 236 -19.84 -13.08 87.33
N SER A 237 -21.02 -12.97 86.74
CA SER A 237 -22.16 -12.28 87.35
C SER A 237 -22.67 -13.00 88.60
N ALA A 238 -22.75 -14.34 88.55
CA ALA A 238 -23.14 -15.17 89.68
C ALA A 238 -22.10 -15.14 90.82
N ILE A 239 -20.81 -15.13 90.47
CA ILE A 239 -19.71 -14.94 91.42
C ILE A 239 -19.84 -13.59 92.14
N ALA A 240 -20.05 -12.51 91.39
CA ALA A 240 -20.23 -11.18 91.96
C ALA A 240 -21.46 -11.11 92.88
N PHE A 241 -22.57 -11.74 92.48
CA PHE A 241 -23.78 -11.84 93.29
C PHE A 241 -23.54 -12.61 94.59
N TYR A 242 -22.91 -13.79 94.52
CA TYR A 242 -22.53 -14.59 95.68
C TYR A 242 -21.69 -13.78 96.68
N ASN A 243 -20.62 -13.15 96.19
CA ASN A 243 -19.71 -12.34 97.02
C ASN A 243 -20.45 -11.18 97.70
N SER A 244 -21.43 -10.57 97.03
CA SER A 244 -22.18 -9.44 97.57
C SER A 244 -23.11 -9.81 98.73
N ILE A 245 -23.57 -11.06 98.78
CA ILE A 245 -24.51 -11.53 99.81
C ILE A 245 -23.77 -12.11 101.01
N ASN A 246 -22.68 -12.83 100.75
CA ASN A 246 -21.97 -13.59 101.78
C ASN A 246 -20.76 -12.84 102.38
N ASP A 247 -20.37 -11.68 101.81
CA ASP A 247 -19.18 -10.89 102.22
C ASP A 247 -17.89 -11.73 102.23
N GLU A 248 -17.84 -12.71 101.32
CA GLU A 248 -16.76 -13.68 101.20
C GLU A 248 -16.43 -13.88 99.73
N ALA A 249 -15.14 -13.86 99.39
CA ALA A 249 -14.68 -14.06 98.03
C ALA A 249 -14.62 -15.55 97.69
N ILE A 250 -15.07 -15.91 96.50
CA ILE A 250 -14.91 -17.24 95.94
C ILE A 250 -13.90 -17.26 94.79
N ASN A 251 -13.24 -18.40 94.64
CA ASN A 251 -12.35 -18.69 93.52
C ASN A 251 -12.89 -19.91 92.78
N VAL A 252 -13.36 -19.71 91.54
CA VAL A 252 -13.79 -20.79 90.65
C VAL A 252 -12.60 -21.21 89.79
N GLN A 253 -12.32 -22.51 89.76
CA GLN A 253 -11.26 -23.11 88.96
C GLN A 253 -11.80 -23.51 87.58
N SER A 254 -10.92 -23.73 86.62
CA SER A 254 -11.29 -24.11 85.23
C SER A 254 -12.02 -25.45 85.11
N ASN A 255 -12.03 -26.28 86.15
CA ASN A 255 -12.83 -27.52 86.19
C ASN A 255 -14.20 -27.32 86.84
N GLY A 256 -14.62 -26.07 87.07
CA GLY A 256 -15.87 -25.70 87.74
C GLY A 256 -15.90 -25.89 89.26
N THR A 257 -14.83 -26.40 89.87
CA THR A 257 -14.77 -26.45 91.34
C THR A 257 -14.57 -25.06 91.91
N ALA A 258 -15.17 -24.78 93.07
CA ALA A 258 -15.08 -23.46 93.70
C ALA A 258 -14.67 -23.59 95.15
N THR A 259 -13.78 -22.72 95.62
CA THR A 259 -13.37 -22.63 97.01
C THR A 259 -13.64 -21.24 97.57
N LEU A 260 -14.01 -21.18 98.84
CA LEU A 260 -14.04 -19.93 99.62
C LEU A 260 -12.61 -19.39 99.83
N ALA A 261 -12.50 -18.14 100.27
CA ALA A 261 -11.23 -17.47 100.50
C ALA A 261 -10.35 -18.17 101.55
N ASP A 262 -10.94 -18.91 102.48
CA ASP A 262 -10.24 -19.72 103.48
C ASP A 262 -9.79 -21.11 102.96
N GLY A 263 -10.10 -21.44 101.70
CA GLY A 263 -9.81 -22.70 101.05
C GLY A 263 -10.88 -23.77 101.23
N THR A 264 -11.98 -23.47 101.92
CA THR A 264 -13.10 -24.41 102.09
C THR A 264 -13.78 -24.67 100.75
N PRO A 265 -13.97 -25.94 100.32
CA PRO A 265 -14.66 -26.25 99.07
C PRO A 265 -16.13 -25.86 99.14
N LEU A 266 -16.59 -25.05 98.20
CA LEU A 266 -17.98 -24.63 98.02
C LEU A 266 -18.68 -25.48 96.95
N ILE A 267 -18.05 -25.61 95.79
CA ILE A 267 -18.48 -26.50 94.70
C ILE A 267 -17.41 -27.58 94.53
N ILE A 268 -17.83 -28.84 94.60
CA ILE A 268 -16.98 -30.02 94.48
C ILE A 268 -17.46 -30.90 93.33
N LEU A 269 -16.59 -31.78 92.85
CA LEU A 269 -16.99 -32.91 92.02
C LEU A 269 -17.42 -34.06 92.93
N ASN A 270 -18.58 -34.66 92.67
CA ASN A 270 -19.00 -35.88 93.36
C ASN A 270 -18.28 -37.12 92.79
N ALA A 271 -18.68 -38.32 93.23
CA ALA A 271 -18.07 -39.57 92.76
C ALA A 271 -18.36 -39.87 91.27
N GLU A 272 -19.38 -39.23 90.73
CA GLU A 272 -19.84 -39.29 89.35
C GLU A 272 -19.27 -38.15 88.49
N GLU A 273 -18.32 -37.37 89.01
CA GLU A 273 -17.72 -36.20 88.35
C GLU A 273 -18.73 -35.08 88.00
N GLU A 274 -19.86 -35.02 88.69
CA GLU A 274 -20.81 -33.91 88.58
C GLU A 274 -20.46 -32.81 89.60
N LEU A 275 -20.52 -31.56 89.15
CA LEU A 275 -20.37 -30.39 90.02
C LEU A 275 -21.55 -30.31 90.99
N VAL A 276 -21.32 -30.38 92.29
CA VAL A 276 -22.35 -30.28 93.33
C VAL A 276 -21.92 -29.31 94.43
N LEU A 277 -22.88 -28.76 95.16
CA LEU A 277 -22.57 -28.03 96.39
C LEU A 277 -21.95 -28.99 97.40
N ASN A 278 -20.94 -28.51 98.13
CA ASN A 278 -20.34 -29.28 99.22
C ASN A 278 -21.42 -29.58 100.28
N PRO A 279 -21.75 -30.86 100.54
CA PRO A 279 -22.82 -31.22 101.47
C PRO A 279 -22.49 -30.89 102.93
N GLU A 280 -21.23 -30.59 103.24
CA GLU A 280 -20.77 -30.18 104.57
C GLU A 280 -21.10 -28.70 104.88
N LEU A 281 -21.50 -27.92 103.87
CA LEU A 281 -21.93 -26.54 104.03
C LEU A 281 -23.44 -26.44 104.22
N THR A 282 -23.89 -25.52 105.06
CA THR A 282 -25.29 -25.11 105.07
C THR A 282 -25.55 -24.25 103.85
N THR A 283 -26.50 -24.64 103.00
CA THR A 283 -26.86 -23.90 101.79
C THR A 283 -27.23 -22.45 102.14
N ASP A 284 -26.44 -21.49 101.67
CA ASP A 284 -26.66 -20.07 101.84
C ASP A 284 -27.38 -19.47 100.61
N ARG A 285 -27.69 -18.17 100.69
CA ARG A 285 -28.38 -17.47 99.60
C ARG A 285 -27.39 -17.20 98.46
N GLY A 286 -27.54 -17.91 97.36
CA GLY A 286 -26.79 -17.68 96.12
C GLY A 286 -26.05 -18.93 95.62
N ASP A 287 -25.82 -19.92 96.48
CA ASP A 287 -25.08 -21.14 96.18
C ASP A 287 -25.65 -21.89 94.97
N THR A 288 -26.98 -22.02 94.90
CA THR A 288 -27.66 -22.70 93.79
C THR A 288 -27.54 -21.92 92.47
N GLN A 289 -27.56 -20.58 92.52
CA GLN A 289 -27.39 -19.75 91.32
C GLN A 289 -25.95 -19.79 90.82
N LEU A 290 -24.98 -19.74 91.73
CA LEU A 290 -23.57 -19.92 91.42
C LEU A 290 -23.31 -21.30 90.80
N LEU A 291 -23.78 -22.38 91.44
CA LEU A 291 -23.62 -23.73 90.91
C LEU A 291 -24.22 -23.88 89.51
N ALA A 292 -25.40 -23.32 89.25
CA ALA A 292 -26.03 -23.37 87.95
C ALA A 292 -25.22 -22.63 86.87
N ALA A 293 -24.71 -21.43 87.19
CA ALA A 293 -23.89 -20.65 86.26
C ALA A 293 -22.56 -21.34 85.97
N VAL A 294 -21.90 -21.87 87.00
CA VAL A 294 -20.62 -22.60 86.86
C VAL A 294 -20.81 -23.89 86.03
N ARG A 295 -21.91 -24.64 86.23
CA ARG A 295 -22.23 -25.81 85.39
C ARG A 295 -22.42 -25.41 83.93
N THR A 296 -23.19 -24.35 83.68
CA THR A 296 -23.46 -23.85 82.31
C THR A 296 -22.16 -23.43 81.62
N SER A 297 -21.26 -22.76 82.34
CA SER A 297 -19.94 -22.35 81.85
C SER A 297 -19.05 -23.55 81.47
N VAL A 298 -18.97 -24.57 82.35
CA VAL A 298 -18.19 -25.79 82.09
C VAL A 298 -18.77 -26.62 80.96
N GLU A 299 -20.10 -26.74 80.87
CA GLU A 299 -20.78 -27.44 79.75
C GLU A 299 -20.48 -26.73 78.41
N ALA A 300 -20.63 -25.41 78.34
CA ALA A 300 -20.34 -24.64 77.13
C ALA A 300 -18.86 -24.68 76.71
N GLU A 301 -17.93 -24.70 77.68
CA GLU A 301 -16.50 -24.87 77.39
C GLU A 301 -16.18 -26.27 76.86
N GLY A 302 -16.82 -27.32 77.40
CA GLY A 302 -16.70 -28.68 76.90
C GLY A 302 -17.19 -28.82 75.45
N ASP A 303 -18.40 -28.35 75.17
CA ASP A 303 -19.00 -28.40 73.83
C ASP A 303 -18.12 -27.68 72.79
N TYR A 304 -17.59 -26.50 73.15
CA TYR A 304 -16.66 -25.75 72.29
C TYR A 304 -15.40 -26.56 71.96
N PHE A 305 -14.76 -27.21 72.95
CA PHE A 305 -13.54 -27.99 72.71
C PHE A 305 -13.79 -29.26 71.91
N ASP A 306 -14.94 -29.90 72.09
CA ASP A 306 -15.34 -31.07 71.29
C ASP A 306 -15.54 -30.67 69.81
N ALA A 307 -16.28 -29.59 69.54
CA ALA A 307 -16.47 -29.07 68.18
C ALA A 307 -15.16 -28.62 67.53
N LEU A 308 -14.27 -27.97 68.30
CA LEU A 308 -12.94 -27.59 67.83
C LEU A 308 -12.07 -28.81 67.45
N GLY A 309 -12.19 -29.90 68.22
CA GLY A 309 -11.54 -31.17 67.91
C GLY A 309 -12.07 -31.81 66.62
N GLU A 310 -13.38 -31.78 66.42
CA GLU A 310 -14.01 -32.27 65.19
C GLU A 310 -13.63 -31.42 63.97
N LEU A 311 -13.59 -30.09 64.10
CA LEU A 311 -13.15 -29.17 63.05
C LEU A 311 -11.71 -29.46 62.64
N THR A 312 -10.82 -29.63 63.61
CA THR A 312 -9.40 -29.95 63.36
C THR A 312 -9.27 -31.26 62.57
N ALA A 313 -10.00 -32.31 62.97
CA ALA A 313 -9.99 -33.59 62.27
C ALA A 313 -10.58 -33.49 60.85
N ALA A 314 -11.59 -32.63 60.63
CA ALA A 314 -12.14 -32.38 59.30
C ALA A 314 -11.14 -31.63 58.41
N GLN A 315 -10.41 -30.65 58.95
CA GLN A 315 -9.36 -29.92 58.23
C GLN A 315 -8.19 -30.84 57.86
N GLU A 316 -7.73 -31.70 58.78
CA GLU A 316 -6.72 -32.73 58.47
C GLU A 316 -7.18 -33.69 57.38
N ALA A 317 -8.49 -34.04 57.36
CA ALA A 317 -9.06 -34.89 56.31
C ALA A 317 -9.07 -34.19 54.93
N VAL A 318 -9.28 -32.87 54.88
CA VAL A 318 -9.15 -32.08 53.64
C VAL A 318 -7.70 -32.01 53.19
N GLU A 319 -6.76 -31.74 54.11
CA GLU A 319 -5.33 -31.67 53.80
C GLU A 319 -4.77 -33.02 53.33
N ALA A 320 -5.25 -34.14 53.90
CA ALA A 320 -4.87 -35.49 53.48
C ALA A 320 -5.27 -35.83 52.04
N LEU A 321 -6.19 -35.07 51.42
CA LEU A 321 -6.57 -35.21 50.02
C LEU A 321 -5.61 -34.48 49.06
N ASP A 322 -4.57 -33.80 49.59
CA ASP A 322 -3.53 -33.08 48.85
C ASP A 322 -4.06 -32.12 47.76
N PRO A 323 -5.05 -31.26 48.07
CA PRO A 323 -5.64 -30.35 47.07
C PRO A 323 -4.64 -29.30 46.56
N GLU A 324 -3.58 -28.98 47.33
CA GLU A 324 -2.55 -28.04 46.91
C GLU A 324 -1.75 -28.54 45.71
N ASN A 325 -1.45 -29.84 45.65
CA ASN A 325 -0.73 -30.45 44.54
C ASN A 325 -1.57 -30.48 43.26
N LEU A 326 -2.86 -30.78 43.38
CA LEU A 326 -3.80 -30.75 42.26
C LEU A 326 -4.05 -29.31 41.76
N TYR A 327 -4.18 -28.35 42.67
CA TYR A 327 -4.29 -26.94 42.29
C TYR A 327 -3.03 -26.44 41.59
N GLY A 328 -1.84 -26.79 42.10
CA GLY A 328 -0.57 -26.48 41.45
C GLY A 328 -0.44 -27.12 40.06
N THR A 329 -0.93 -28.36 39.92
CA THR A 329 -0.98 -29.06 38.61
C THR A 329 -1.93 -28.36 37.65
N LEU A 330 -3.16 -28.03 38.09
CA LEU A 330 -4.14 -27.31 37.27
C LEU A 330 -3.58 -25.96 36.81
N GLN A 331 -2.94 -25.20 37.70
CA GLN A 331 -2.33 -23.92 37.36
C GLN A 331 -1.24 -24.07 36.28
N ALA A 332 -0.35 -25.07 36.41
CA ALA A 332 0.69 -25.33 35.41
C ALA A 332 0.10 -25.76 34.04
N ARG A 333 -1.03 -26.48 34.03
CA ARG A 333 -1.74 -26.84 32.80
C ARG A 333 -2.45 -25.65 32.16
N GLN A 334 -3.06 -24.78 32.95
CA GLN A 334 -3.64 -23.52 32.48
C GLN A 334 -2.58 -22.61 31.86
N GLU A 335 -1.40 -22.48 32.47
CA GLU A 335 -0.27 -21.76 31.89
C GLU A 335 0.19 -22.39 30.55
N THR A 336 0.15 -23.73 30.44
CA THR A 336 0.46 -24.41 29.18
C THR A 336 -0.58 -24.11 28.09
N LEU A 337 -1.86 -24.05 28.44
CA LEU A 337 -2.94 -23.68 27.52
C LEU A 337 -2.78 -22.23 27.05
N GLU A 338 -2.58 -21.28 27.98
CA GLU A 338 -2.38 -19.86 27.67
C GLU A 338 -1.19 -19.66 26.72
N ASN A 339 -0.07 -20.35 26.96
CA ASN A 339 1.09 -20.30 26.05
C ASN A 339 0.79 -20.87 24.65
N ALA A 340 -0.05 -21.90 24.55
CA ALA A 340 -0.44 -22.47 23.26
C ALA A 340 -1.40 -21.54 22.48
N GLU A 341 -2.30 -20.85 23.17
CA GLU A 341 -3.19 -19.83 22.59
C GLU A 341 -2.40 -18.61 22.12
N ASN A 342 -1.48 -18.08 22.93
CA ASN A 342 -0.60 -16.97 22.54
C ASN A 342 0.23 -17.31 21.29
N LEU A 343 0.69 -18.56 21.16
CA LEU A 343 1.41 -19.02 19.96
C LEU A 343 0.50 -19.11 18.73
N GLN A 344 -0.77 -19.46 18.90
CA GLN A 344 -1.76 -19.47 17.84
C GLN A 344 -1.99 -18.06 17.29
N ASP A 345 -2.15 -17.09 18.18
CA ASP A 345 -2.37 -15.68 17.81
C ASP A 345 -1.15 -15.09 17.11
N ALA A 346 0.06 -15.27 17.67
CA ALA A 346 1.30 -14.79 17.05
C ALA A 346 1.52 -15.37 15.65
N ARG A 347 1.19 -16.65 15.44
CA ARG A 347 1.29 -17.27 14.12
C ARG A 347 0.23 -16.74 13.15
N ALA A 348 -0.97 -16.42 13.62
CA ALA A 348 -2.02 -15.84 12.79
C ALA A 348 -1.66 -14.43 12.33
N GLU A 349 -1.07 -13.62 13.23
CA GLU A 349 -0.52 -12.30 12.91
C GLU A 349 0.59 -12.38 11.86
N LEU A 350 1.61 -13.23 12.07
CA LEU A 350 2.70 -13.41 11.11
C LEU A 350 2.22 -13.92 9.74
N ALA A 351 1.21 -14.79 9.70
CA ALA A 351 0.62 -15.25 8.44
C ALA A 351 -0.13 -14.14 7.69
N GLN A 352 -0.73 -13.18 8.42
CA GLN A 352 -1.34 -12.00 7.81
C GLN A 352 -0.26 -11.05 7.27
N ASP A 353 0.82 -10.82 8.02
CA ASP A 353 1.93 -9.97 7.58
C ASP A 353 2.59 -10.50 6.29
N VAL A 354 2.74 -11.83 6.16
CA VAL A 354 3.22 -12.46 4.92
C VAL A 354 2.26 -12.20 3.75
N ALA A 355 0.95 -12.29 3.97
CA ALA A 355 -0.04 -12.04 2.92
C ALA A 355 -0.05 -10.57 2.48
N ASP A 356 0.00 -9.64 3.43
CA ASP A 356 0.06 -8.20 3.14
C ASP A 356 1.34 -7.83 2.37
N ALA A 357 2.48 -8.46 2.70
CA ALA A 357 3.73 -8.29 1.95
C ALA A 357 3.68 -8.87 0.54
N GLN A 358 2.94 -9.97 0.31
CA GLN A 358 2.72 -10.52 -1.03
C GLN A 358 1.86 -9.59 -1.89
N ASP A 359 0.77 -9.06 -1.34
CA ASP A 359 -0.09 -8.10 -2.06
C ASP A 359 0.71 -6.84 -2.46
N LEU A 360 1.67 -6.41 -1.63
CA LEU A 360 2.56 -5.30 -1.94
C LEU A 360 3.52 -5.64 -3.09
N ALA A 361 4.12 -6.83 -3.08
CA ALA A 361 5.01 -7.29 -4.14
C ALA A 361 4.27 -7.40 -5.48
N ASP A 362 3.07 -7.99 -5.49
CA ASP A 362 2.22 -8.11 -6.68
C ASP A 362 1.84 -6.72 -7.25
N THR A 363 1.54 -5.74 -6.38
CA THR A 363 1.25 -4.37 -6.81
C THR A 363 2.46 -3.68 -7.46
N LEU A 364 3.67 -3.96 -6.95
CA LEU A 364 4.90 -3.41 -7.54
C LEU A 364 5.18 -4.02 -8.92
N ASP A 365 5.00 -5.33 -9.06
CA ASP A 365 5.13 -6.07 -10.33
C ASP A 365 4.17 -5.51 -11.39
N ASP A 366 2.88 -5.37 -11.05
CA ASP A 366 1.87 -4.77 -11.94
C ASP A 366 2.26 -3.34 -12.39
N LEU A 367 2.81 -2.50 -11.48
CA LEU A 367 3.25 -1.14 -11.82
C LEU A 367 4.50 -1.12 -12.70
N GLN A 368 5.42 -2.06 -12.51
CA GLN A 368 6.59 -2.21 -13.37
C GLN A 368 6.19 -2.70 -14.78
N ASP A 369 5.23 -3.62 -14.86
CA ASP A 369 4.63 -4.07 -16.12
C ASP A 369 3.93 -2.90 -16.84
N ASP A 370 3.14 -2.09 -16.14
CA ASP A 370 2.50 -0.89 -16.73
C ASP A 370 3.53 0.10 -17.31
N VAL A 371 4.69 0.27 -16.66
CA VAL A 371 5.81 1.07 -17.18
C VAL A 371 6.43 0.42 -18.42
N SER A 372 6.64 -0.90 -18.41
CA SER A 372 7.18 -1.64 -19.55
C SER A 372 6.24 -1.57 -20.75
N ASP A 373 4.94 -1.81 -20.55
CA ASP A 373 3.92 -1.71 -21.60
C ASP A 373 3.85 -0.31 -22.21
N ALA A 374 4.05 0.74 -21.39
CA ALA A 374 4.10 2.11 -21.88
C ALA A 374 5.37 2.40 -22.70
N ILE A 375 6.51 1.78 -22.38
CA ILE A 375 7.74 1.86 -23.19
C ILE A 375 7.57 1.09 -24.49
N ASP A 376 7.04 -0.14 -24.46
CA ASP A 376 6.77 -0.94 -25.64
C ASP A 376 5.85 -0.19 -26.62
N ALA A 377 4.84 0.53 -26.11
CA ALA A 377 3.96 1.36 -26.94
C ALA A 377 4.70 2.53 -27.63
N ILE A 378 5.80 3.03 -27.07
CA ILE A 378 6.66 4.06 -27.67
C ILE A 378 7.59 3.43 -28.71
N GLU A 379 8.17 2.27 -28.41
CA GLU A 379 9.00 1.51 -29.34
C GLU A 379 8.21 1.05 -30.57
N ASP A 380 6.95 0.67 -30.40
CA ASP A 380 6.03 0.33 -31.50
C ASP A 380 5.74 1.53 -32.42
N LEU A 381 5.89 2.77 -31.92
CA LEU A 381 5.82 4.01 -32.71
C LEU A 381 7.15 4.36 -33.40
N GLY A 382 8.19 3.53 -33.25
CA GLY A 382 9.49 3.72 -33.89
C GLY A 382 10.48 4.61 -33.13
N PHE A 383 10.18 4.93 -31.87
CA PHE A 383 11.05 5.70 -30.99
C PHE A 383 11.80 4.82 -30.00
N GLU A 384 12.99 5.24 -29.60
CA GLU A 384 13.73 4.62 -28.48
C GLU A 384 13.07 4.97 -27.13
N ALA A 385 13.40 4.17 -26.11
CA ALA A 385 12.89 4.37 -24.76
C ALA A 385 13.20 5.80 -24.24
N PRO A 386 12.23 6.53 -23.65
CA PRO A 386 12.44 7.92 -23.29
C PRO A 386 13.58 8.17 -22.31
N GLN A 387 14.44 9.13 -22.64
CA GLN A 387 15.55 9.57 -21.81
C GLN A 387 15.14 10.79 -21.01
N THR A 388 15.24 10.71 -19.67
CA THR A 388 14.98 11.88 -18.82
C THR A 388 16.18 12.83 -18.86
N VAL A 389 15.90 14.12 -19.09
CA VAL A 389 16.89 15.19 -19.06
C VAL A 389 16.79 15.91 -17.71
N ASP A 390 17.76 15.65 -16.83
CA ASP A 390 17.87 16.24 -15.49
C ASP A 390 19.18 17.05 -15.30
N ASP A 391 19.29 17.75 -14.16
CA ASP A 391 20.40 18.67 -13.89
C ASP A 391 21.76 17.95 -13.98
N MET A 392 22.65 18.48 -14.82
CA MET A 392 24.00 17.99 -15.12
C MET A 392 24.10 16.70 -15.95
N SER A 393 23.02 16.20 -16.53
CA SER A 393 23.11 15.09 -17.49
C SER A 393 23.59 15.58 -18.86
N LEU A 394 24.57 14.87 -19.40
CA LEU A 394 24.93 14.92 -20.82
C LEU A 394 24.28 13.70 -21.46
N THR A 395 23.21 13.93 -22.20
CA THR A 395 22.58 12.93 -23.06
C THR A 395 23.02 13.16 -24.50
N SER A 396 23.00 12.11 -25.31
CA SER A 396 23.34 12.19 -26.73
C SER A 396 22.23 11.52 -27.53
N GLY A 397 21.77 12.18 -28.58
CA GLY A 397 21.00 11.55 -29.66
C GLY A 397 21.76 10.36 -30.24
N THR A 398 21.02 9.40 -30.73
CA THR A 398 21.52 8.22 -31.42
C THR A 398 21.30 8.39 -32.92
N ALA A 399 21.24 7.28 -33.66
CA ALA A 399 20.85 7.29 -35.06
C ALA A 399 19.40 6.82 -35.26
N GLU A 400 18.74 6.44 -34.17
CA GLU A 400 17.34 6.07 -34.11
C GLU A 400 16.54 7.29 -33.61
N ASN A 401 15.21 7.22 -33.57
CA ASN A 401 14.39 8.35 -33.15
C ASN A 401 14.37 8.42 -31.62
N ASP A 402 15.08 9.37 -31.02
CA ASP A 402 15.14 9.49 -29.55
C ASP A 402 14.04 10.39 -28.99
N ILE A 403 13.55 10.04 -27.79
CA ILE A 403 12.67 10.90 -27.00
C ILE A 403 13.41 11.40 -25.78
N PHE A 404 13.55 12.71 -25.66
CA PHE A 404 14.04 13.38 -24.47
C PHE A 404 12.87 13.93 -23.67
N VAL A 405 12.76 13.58 -22.40
CA VAL A 405 11.72 14.08 -21.50
C VAL A 405 12.35 15.05 -20.51
N LEU A 406 11.95 16.32 -20.59
CA LEU A 406 12.47 17.34 -19.69
C LEU A 406 11.87 17.17 -18.29
N ALA A 407 12.71 16.80 -17.31
CA ALA A 407 12.32 16.80 -15.91
C ALA A 407 12.55 18.19 -15.32
N THR A 408 11.54 19.07 -15.44
CA THR A 408 11.59 20.43 -14.88
C THR A 408 11.38 20.44 -13.37
N GLY A 409 12.23 19.74 -12.60
CA GLY A 409 12.13 19.51 -11.14
C GLY A 409 11.94 20.76 -10.27
N ASP A 410 12.85 21.08 -9.35
CA ASP A 410 12.73 22.25 -8.46
C ASP A 410 13.06 23.60 -9.14
N GLY A 411 12.95 23.63 -10.48
CA GLY A 411 13.04 24.86 -11.27
C GLY A 411 14.43 25.42 -11.48
N THR A 412 15.51 24.75 -11.05
CA THR A 412 16.87 25.25 -11.27
C THR A 412 17.79 24.15 -11.74
N GLY A 413 18.47 24.36 -12.86
CA GLY A 413 19.43 23.37 -13.38
C GLY A 413 19.91 23.70 -14.79
N SER A 414 20.87 22.92 -15.26
CA SER A 414 21.29 22.95 -16.66
C SER A 414 21.63 21.57 -17.20
N ALA A 415 21.26 21.29 -18.44
CA ALA A 415 21.63 20.08 -19.15
C ALA A 415 22.12 20.38 -20.57
N THR A 416 22.74 19.37 -21.18
CA THR A 416 23.18 19.42 -22.57
C THR A 416 22.76 18.16 -23.29
N ILE A 417 22.24 18.31 -24.50
CA ILE A 417 21.99 17.21 -25.43
C ILE A 417 22.97 17.36 -26.60
N ASP A 418 23.83 16.38 -26.78
CA ASP A 418 24.67 16.23 -27.97
C ASP A 418 23.87 15.53 -29.08
N ASP A 419 24.20 15.81 -30.33
CA ASP A 419 23.67 15.08 -31.50
C ASP A 419 22.12 15.06 -31.64
N PHE A 420 21.41 16.01 -31.03
CA PHE A 420 19.93 16.10 -31.13
C PHE A 420 19.50 16.33 -32.58
N GLY A 421 18.79 15.37 -33.16
CA GLY A 421 18.36 15.35 -34.55
C GLY A 421 19.52 15.33 -35.55
N ALA A 422 20.72 14.90 -35.13
CA ALA A 422 21.86 14.73 -36.04
C ALA A 422 21.65 13.55 -36.99
N GLU A 423 21.06 12.47 -36.47
CA GLU A 423 20.58 11.29 -37.17
C GLU A 423 19.26 10.86 -36.48
N GLY A 424 18.21 10.52 -37.23
CA GLY A 424 16.90 10.20 -36.65
C GLY A 424 16.00 11.42 -36.36
N ASP A 425 14.72 11.16 -36.14
CA ASP A 425 13.69 12.16 -35.86
C ASP A 425 13.53 12.36 -34.35
N ASP A 426 14.53 13.00 -33.74
CA ASP A 426 14.55 13.24 -32.30
C ASP A 426 13.49 14.25 -31.85
N VAL A 427 12.89 13.97 -30.70
CA VAL A 427 11.91 14.85 -30.08
C VAL A 427 12.25 15.11 -28.61
N LEU A 428 12.05 16.36 -28.18
CA LEU A 428 12.15 16.78 -26.79
C LEU A 428 10.76 17.16 -26.29
N PHE A 429 10.24 16.35 -25.37
CA PHE A 429 8.97 16.58 -24.69
C PHE A 429 9.17 17.44 -23.44
N ILE A 430 8.50 18.59 -23.40
CA ILE A 430 8.64 19.59 -22.32
C ILE A 430 7.39 19.72 -21.46
N GLY A 431 6.45 18.78 -21.60
CA GLY A 431 5.12 18.84 -20.98
C GLY A 431 4.13 19.64 -21.82
N GLY A 432 2.89 19.15 -21.94
CA GLY A 432 1.90 19.74 -22.86
C GLY A 432 1.45 21.16 -22.48
N ASN A 433 1.04 21.97 -23.48
CA ASN A 433 0.39 23.30 -23.45
C ASN A 433 0.84 24.36 -22.43
N THR A 434 1.85 24.14 -21.60
CA THR A 434 2.24 25.03 -20.51
C THR A 434 3.09 26.19 -21.01
N TYR A 435 3.89 25.96 -22.04
CA TYR A 435 4.90 26.89 -22.50
C TYR A 435 4.52 27.66 -23.77
N THR A 436 4.89 28.94 -23.81
CA THR A 436 4.90 29.78 -25.01
C THR A 436 6.34 30.01 -25.45
N VAL A 437 6.63 29.76 -26.72
CA VAL A 437 8.00 29.84 -27.24
C VAL A 437 8.32 31.28 -27.63
N VAL A 438 9.50 31.75 -27.24
CA VAL A 438 9.99 33.08 -27.55
C VAL A 438 11.41 32.99 -28.10
N ASN A 439 11.53 33.16 -29.42
CA ASN A 439 12.84 33.32 -30.06
C ASN A 439 13.44 34.69 -29.69
N ILE A 440 14.66 34.69 -29.17
CA ILE A 440 15.38 35.90 -28.77
C ILE A 440 16.69 36.05 -29.55
N ASP A 441 17.13 37.29 -29.74
CA ASP A 441 18.37 37.58 -30.46
C ASP A 441 19.59 37.06 -29.67
N ALA A 442 20.62 36.62 -30.39
CA ALA A 442 21.84 36.03 -29.81
C ALA A 442 22.58 36.95 -28.80
N ASP A 443 22.38 38.27 -28.86
CA ASP A 443 23.00 39.23 -27.93
C ASP A 443 22.14 39.58 -26.72
N VAL A 444 20.96 38.97 -26.58
CA VAL A 444 20.07 39.14 -25.42
C VAL A 444 20.60 38.34 -24.24
N ASP A 445 20.73 38.99 -23.10
CA ASP A 445 21.06 38.33 -21.84
C ASP A 445 19.78 38.14 -21.03
N VAL A 446 19.22 36.92 -21.07
CA VAL A 446 17.98 36.54 -20.35
C VAL A 446 18.11 36.71 -18.83
N SER A 447 19.33 36.71 -18.29
CA SER A 447 19.55 36.90 -16.85
C SER A 447 19.43 38.36 -16.38
N ASN A 448 19.49 39.32 -17.32
CA ASN A 448 19.57 40.75 -17.03
C ASN A 448 18.63 41.62 -17.87
N THR A 449 17.78 41.01 -18.70
CA THR A 449 16.88 41.69 -19.63
C THR A 449 15.47 41.13 -19.43
N ASP A 450 14.50 42.00 -19.15
CA ASP A 450 13.09 41.62 -19.13
C ASP A 450 12.67 41.20 -20.54
N VAL A 451 12.54 39.89 -20.76
CA VAL A 451 12.05 39.29 -21.99
C VAL A 451 10.74 38.55 -21.72
N GLY A 452 9.88 38.48 -22.73
CA GLY A 452 8.66 37.69 -22.67
C GLY A 452 7.41 38.35 -22.06
N ASN A 453 6.46 37.51 -21.69
CA ASN A 453 5.13 37.79 -21.19
C ASN A 453 4.93 37.18 -19.80
N VAL A 454 4.90 38.06 -18.81
CA VAL A 454 4.72 37.77 -17.37
C VAL A 454 3.47 36.97 -16.98
N GLY A 455 2.54 36.73 -17.91
CA GLY A 455 1.28 36.04 -17.66
C GLY A 455 1.21 34.60 -18.15
N VAL A 456 2.26 34.08 -18.78
CA VAL A 456 2.36 32.70 -19.28
C VAL A 456 3.75 32.16 -18.97
N LEU A 457 3.92 30.84 -18.93
CA LEU A 457 5.26 30.24 -18.88
C LEU A 457 5.87 30.29 -20.27
N GLU A 458 7.15 30.61 -20.35
CA GLU A 458 7.85 30.75 -21.62
C GLU A 458 9.07 29.83 -21.72
N VAL A 459 9.38 29.46 -22.97
CA VAL A 459 10.67 28.88 -23.35
C VAL A 459 11.37 29.89 -24.24
N PHE A 460 12.47 30.47 -23.75
CA PHE A 460 13.27 31.37 -24.56
C PHE A 460 14.28 30.56 -25.36
N VAL A 461 14.30 30.75 -26.68
CA VAL A 461 15.19 30.03 -27.59
C VAL A 461 16.21 31.02 -28.15
N GLN A 462 17.48 30.73 -27.95
CA GLN A 462 18.60 31.59 -28.30
C GLN A 462 19.69 30.83 -29.03
N GLN A 463 20.21 31.40 -30.12
CA GLN A 463 21.45 30.90 -30.73
C GLN A 463 22.67 31.40 -29.93
N ASP A 464 23.56 30.49 -29.51
CA ASP A 464 24.89 30.82 -28.99
C ASP A 464 25.99 30.03 -29.72
N GLY A 465 26.74 30.71 -30.58
CA GLY A 465 27.71 30.04 -31.44
C GLY A 465 27.02 29.06 -32.39
N ASP A 466 27.44 27.80 -32.34
CA ASP A 466 26.87 26.70 -33.13
C ASP A 466 25.75 25.95 -32.36
N ASN A 467 25.44 26.38 -31.14
CA ASN A 467 24.47 25.71 -30.25
C ASN A 467 23.17 26.50 -30.11
N THR A 468 22.09 25.78 -29.80
CA THR A 468 20.84 26.37 -29.33
C THR A 468 20.76 26.28 -27.83
N ILE A 469 20.50 27.40 -27.16
CA ILE A 469 20.22 27.47 -25.72
C ILE A 469 18.73 27.73 -25.52
N MET A 470 18.09 26.89 -24.71
CA MET A 470 16.70 27.02 -24.31
C MET A 470 16.61 27.31 -22.82
N TYR A 471 15.83 28.33 -22.46
CA TYR A 471 15.60 28.74 -21.08
C TYR A 471 14.14 28.49 -20.72
N PHE A 472 13.90 27.49 -19.87
CA PHE A 472 12.56 27.07 -19.43
C PHE A 472 12.21 27.77 -18.13
N GLU A 473 11.15 28.57 -18.13
CA GLU A 473 10.65 29.17 -16.90
C GLU A 473 10.03 28.10 -15.97
N ASP A 474 10.35 28.18 -14.68
CA ASP A 474 9.70 27.38 -13.63
C ASP A 474 8.43 28.06 -13.09
N GLU A 475 8.46 29.39 -12.98
CA GLU A 475 7.29 30.21 -12.69
C GLU A 475 7.16 31.35 -13.70
N THR A 476 5.93 31.79 -13.95
CA THR A 476 5.70 32.96 -14.80
C THR A 476 6.50 34.14 -14.24
N PHE A 477 7.24 34.88 -15.08
CA PHE A 477 8.13 36.00 -14.71
C PHE A 477 9.57 35.60 -14.32
N SER A 478 9.91 34.32 -14.33
CA SER A 478 11.26 33.83 -14.06
C SER A 478 12.35 34.45 -14.95
N GLY A 479 12.05 34.71 -16.23
CA GLY A 479 12.93 35.39 -17.19
C GLY A 479 13.08 36.90 -16.97
N SER A 480 12.37 37.47 -15.99
CA SER A 480 12.39 38.90 -15.63
C SER A 480 12.78 39.14 -14.16
N ALA A 481 13.28 38.11 -13.47
CA ALA A 481 13.64 38.21 -12.06
C ALA A 481 14.92 39.04 -11.85
N SER A 482 14.83 40.06 -10.99
CA SER A 482 15.85 41.11 -10.78
C SER A 482 17.18 40.69 -10.10
N ASN A 483 17.53 39.40 -10.10
CA ASN A 483 18.63 38.83 -9.30
C ASN A 483 19.88 38.36 -10.10
N ASN A 484 20.08 38.85 -11.32
CA ASN A 484 21.25 38.59 -12.17
C ASN A 484 21.49 37.10 -12.51
N SER A 485 20.45 36.28 -12.50
CA SER A 485 20.48 34.88 -12.94
C SER A 485 19.10 34.47 -13.38
N PHE A 486 18.99 33.77 -14.51
CA PHE A 486 17.74 33.13 -14.91
C PHE A 486 17.29 32.16 -13.82
N GLN A 487 16.01 32.24 -13.42
CA GLN A 487 15.41 31.33 -12.45
C GLN A 487 14.60 30.28 -13.18
N GLY A 488 15.26 29.25 -13.66
CA GLY A 488 14.64 28.22 -14.47
C GLY A 488 15.65 27.15 -14.85
N PHE A 489 15.24 26.27 -15.76
CA PHE A 489 16.10 25.25 -16.33
C PHE A 489 16.73 25.74 -17.64
N THR A 490 18.03 25.49 -17.84
CA THR A 490 18.73 25.85 -19.08
C THR A 490 19.16 24.59 -19.82
N LEU A 491 18.65 24.39 -21.03
CA LEU A 491 19.07 23.29 -21.90
C LEU A 491 19.96 23.83 -23.02
N THR A 492 21.05 23.13 -23.31
CA THR A 492 21.86 23.40 -24.50
C THR A 492 21.72 22.23 -25.47
N LEU A 493 21.26 22.49 -26.69
CA LEU A 493 21.34 21.55 -27.81
C LEU A 493 22.61 21.88 -28.59
N ASN A 494 23.60 20.98 -28.53
CA ASN A 494 24.87 21.20 -29.20
C ASN A 494 24.75 20.98 -30.71
N ASP A 495 25.42 21.84 -31.47
CA ASP A 495 25.44 21.80 -32.95
C ASP A 495 24.05 21.91 -33.62
N VAL A 496 23.05 22.46 -32.91
CA VAL A 496 21.70 22.74 -33.40
C VAL A 496 21.53 24.24 -33.68
N ASP A 497 21.02 24.57 -34.87
CA ASP A 497 20.60 25.94 -35.23
C ASP A 497 19.20 26.23 -34.67
N ALA A 498 19.08 27.31 -33.89
CA ALA A 498 17.86 27.73 -33.23
C ALA A 498 16.73 28.03 -34.21
N SER A 499 17.06 28.38 -35.46
CA SER A 499 16.07 28.62 -36.51
C SER A 499 15.45 27.33 -37.08
N ASN A 500 16.07 26.17 -36.82
CA ASN A 500 15.55 24.87 -37.20
C ASN A 500 14.67 24.27 -36.10
N VAL A 501 14.62 24.86 -34.91
CA VAL A 501 13.79 24.31 -33.83
C VAL A 501 12.32 24.61 -34.09
N SER A 502 11.53 23.55 -34.20
CA SER A 502 10.07 23.58 -34.30
C SER A 502 9.43 23.28 -32.95
N PHE A 503 8.24 23.82 -32.74
CA PHE A 503 7.45 23.63 -31.54
C PHE A 503 6.00 23.40 -31.92
N ASP A 504 5.46 22.29 -31.44
CA ASP A 504 4.06 21.98 -31.64
C ASP A 504 3.19 22.46 -30.46
N SER A 505 1.87 22.38 -30.65
CA SER A 505 0.94 22.72 -29.58
C SER A 505 0.85 21.66 -28.49
N THR A 506 1.40 20.47 -28.72
CA THR A 506 1.36 19.29 -27.83
C THR A 506 2.52 19.26 -26.84
N GLY A 507 3.50 20.16 -26.98
CA GLY A 507 4.63 20.30 -26.07
C GLY A 507 5.88 19.54 -26.53
N TYR A 508 5.97 19.20 -27.80
CA TYR A 508 7.19 18.65 -28.41
C TYR A 508 7.99 19.74 -29.09
N ILE A 509 9.30 19.56 -28.98
CA ILE A 509 10.33 20.29 -29.68
C ILE A 509 11.01 19.30 -30.63
N SER A 510 11.10 19.65 -31.90
CA SER A 510 11.78 18.84 -32.93
C SER A 510 12.60 19.75 -33.85
N LEU A 511 13.36 19.18 -34.77
CA LEU A 511 14.02 19.95 -35.83
C LEU A 511 13.16 19.94 -37.10
N ASP A 512 12.99 21.11 -37.72
CA ASP A 512 12.39 21.25 -39.05
C ASP A 512 13.39 20.72 -40.09
N ASP A 513 13.11 19.51 -40.57
CA ASP A 513 13.96 18.75 -41.50
C ASP A 513 14.17 19.48 -42.86
N SER A 514 13.34 20.51 -43.12
CA SER A 514 13.47 21.40 -44.28
C SER A 514 14.85 22.09 -44.39
N ALA A 515 15.61 22.20 -43.29
CA ALA A 515 16.85 22.95 -43.24
C ALA A 515 18.14 22.11 -43.35
N MET A 516 18.12 20.81 -43.05
CA MET A 516 19.34 19.97 -43.01
C MET A 516 19.85 19.51 -44.40
N MET A 517 19.06 19.70 -45.45
CA MET A 517 19.42 19.31 -46.83
C MET A 517 20.12 20.41 -47.67
N ALA A 518 20.48 21.56 -47.08
CA ALA A 518 21.12 22.69 -47.76
C ALA A 518 22.64 22.75 -47.55
#